data_AF-A0A0F5VI89-F1
#
_entry.id   AF-A0A0F5VI89-F1
#
_cell.length_a   1.000
_cell.length_b   1.000
_cell.length_c   1.000
_cell.angle_alpha   90.00
_cell.angle_beta   90.00
_cell.angle_gamma   90.00
#
_symmetry.space_group_name_H-M   'P 1'
#
loop_
_entity.id
_entity.type
_entity.pdbx_description
1 polymer ?
#
loop_
_entity_poly.entity_id
_entity_poly.type
_entity_poly.pdbx_seq_one_letter_code
_entity_poly.pdbx_strand_id
1 'polypeptide(L)'
;PYQWTKQVASHFGGTRDGMILHWPRGVPERGGLRHQFSHVIDVLPTILDCIGVPVPFSVDGVPQQPIEGTSMRGTLADPRAPEHRRTQYFEMCGNRGIY
;
A
#
# COMPACT_ATOMS: atom_id res chain seq x y z
N PRO A 1 -15.31 12.78 11.32
CA PRO A 1 -15.84 12.00 10.17
C PRO A 1 -15.14 12.40 8.88
N TYR A 2 -14.74 11.45 8.03
CA TYR A 2 -14.23 11.77 6.68
C TYR A 2 -15.37 12.25 5.78
N GLN A 3 -15.04 13.13 4.84
CA GLN A 3 -16.02 13.74 3.92
C GLN A 3 -16.22 12.86 2.67
N TRP A 4 -17.41 12.97 2.07
CA TRP A 4 -17.81 12.33 0.80
C TRP A 4 -17.84 10.80 0.79
N THR A 5 -18.20 10.21 -0.35
CA THR A 5 -18.47 8.77 -0.52
C THR A 5 -17.52 8.12 -1.53
N LYS A 6 -17.67 6.81 -1.76
CA LYS A 6 -16.74 5.93 -2.51
C LYS A 6 -16.24 6.45 -3.86
N GLN A 7 -17.02 7.25 -4.58
CA GLN A 7 -16.69 7.70 -5.94
C GLN A 7 -15.97 9.05 -6.00
N VAL A 8 -15.73 9.70 -4.85
CA VAL A 8 -15.13 11.04 -4.80
C VAL A 8 -13.65 10.94 -4.44
N ALA A 9 -12.77 10.92 -5.44
CA ALA A 9 -11.33 10.70 -5.28
C ALA A 9 -10.60 11.79 -4.47
N SER A 10 -11.17 13.00 -4.39
CA SER A 10 -10.62 14.14 -3.66
C SER A 10 -10.80 14.05 -2.14
N HIS A 11 -11.49 13.03 -1.62
CA HIS A 11 -11.68 12.85 -0.18
C HIS A 11 -11.61 11.38 0.22
N PHE A 12 -11.28 11.16 1.49
CA PHE A 12 -11.05 9.82 2.03
C PHE A 12 -12.28 9.11 2.58
N GLY A 13 -13.48 9.67 2.43
CA GLY A 13 -14.70 9.13 3.05
C GLY A 13 -15.09 7.73 2.60
N GLY A 14 -14.71 7.33 1.38
CA GLY A 14 -14.94 5.96 0.90
C GLY A 14 -13.70 5.23 0.35
N THR A 15 -12.50 5.81 0.54
CA THR A 15 -11.23 5.30 0.00
C THR A 15 -10.14 5.10 1.05
N ARG A 16 -10.38 5.50 2.31
CA ARG A 16 -9.47 5.20 3.42
C ARG A 16 -9.97 4.01 4.21
N ASP A 17 -9.20 2.93 4.11
CA ASP A 17 -9.47 1.68 4.78
C ASP A 17 -8.53 1.50 5.99
N GLY A 18 -9.07 0.91 7.06
CA GLY A 18 -8.24 0.44 8.17
C GLY A 18 -7.53 -0.86 7.78
N MET A 19 -6.22 -0.94 8.04
CA MET A 19 -5.42 -2.12 7.77
C MET A 19 -4.86 -2.69 9.08
N ILE A 20 -4.99 -4.00 9.27
CA ILE A 20 -4.32 -4.77 10.32
C ILE A 20 -3.37 -5.74 9.63
N LEU A 21 -2.09 -5.72 10.03
CA LEU A 21 -1.07 -6.64 9.56
C LEU A 21 -0.51 -7.43 10.75
N HIS A 22 -0.37 -8.75 10.58
CA HIS A 22 0.20 -9.63 11.58
C HIS A 22 1.29 -10.49 10.96
N TRP A 23 2.53 -10.26 11.38
CA TRP A 23 3.70 -11.03 10.93
C TRP A 23 4.74 -11.17 12.05
N PRO A 24 4.59 -12.15 12.95
CA PRO A 24 5.42 -12.27 14.16
C PRO A 24 6.93 -12.38 13.93
N ARG A 25 7.34 -12.89 12.76
CA ARG A 25 8.76 -13.04 12.43
C ARG A 25 9.39 -11.79 11.82
N GLY A 26 8.59 -10.85 11.31
CA GLY A 26 9.09 -9.66 10.63
C GLY A 26 8.62 -8.33 11.22
N VAL A 27 7.65 -8.36 12.14
CA VAL A 27 7.26 -7.21 12.96
C VAL A 27 7.63 -7.54 14.41
N PRO A 28 8.69 -6.91 14.97
CA PRO A 28 9.16 -7.20 16.32
C PRO A 28 8.20 -6.67 17.40
N GLU A 29 7.47 -5.62 17.09
CA GLU A 29 6.53 -4.94 17.97
C GLU A 29 5.15 -5.63 17.98
N ARG A 30 4.49 -5.70 19.13
CA ARG A 30 3.09 -6.15 19.26
C ARG A 30 2.17 -4.96 19.45
N GLY A 31 1.16 -4.82 18.58
CA GLY A 31 0.14 -3.77 18.68
C GLY A 31 0.60 -2.38 18.22
N GLY A 32 1.68 -2.31 17.45
CA GLY A 32 2.19 -1.04 16.91
C GLY A 32 1.26 -0.39 15.89
N LEU A 33 1.25 0.94 15.87
CA LEU A 33 0.54 1.75 14.86
C LEU A 33 1.52 2.23 13.79
N ARG A 34 1.02 2.34 12.56
CA ARG A 34 1.74 2.91 11.41
C ARG A 34 0.86 3.98 10.76
N HIS A 35 1.45 5.13 10.45
CA HIS A 35 0.72 6.30 9.95
C HIS A 35 1.12 6.70 8.53
N GLN A 36 2.15 6.05 7.97
CA GLN A 36 2.63 6.24 6.61
C GLN A 36 1.52 5.99 5.60
N PHE A 37 1.36 6.91 4.64
CA PHE A 37 0.35 6.82 3.61
C PHE A 37 0.66 5.68 2.64
N SER A 38 -0.08 4.59 2.81
CA SER A 38 -0.02 3.40 1.97
C SER A 38 -1.24 3.27 1.04
N HIS A 39 -1.06 2.57 -0.08
CA HIS A 39 -2.14 2.22 -0.99
C HIS A 39 -2.24 0.70 -1.16
N VAL A 40 -3.41 0.18 -1.54
CA VAL A 40 -3.61 -1.28 -1.68
C VAL A 40 -2.64 -1.93 -2.69
N ILE A 41 -2.18 -1.18 -3.69
CA ILE A 41 -1.19 -1.66 -4.68
C ILE A 41 0.18 -1.96 -4.07
N ASP A 42 0.48 -1.40 -2.89
CA ASP A 42 1.74 -1.59 -2.18
C ASP A 42 1.82 -2.98 -1.51
N VAL A 43 0.69 -3.69 -1.37
CA VAL A 43 0.63 -4.99 -0.68
C VAL A 43 1.44 -6.06 -1.40
N LEU A 44 1.26 -6.22 -2.71
CA LEU A 44 1.99 -7.22 -3.49
C LEU A 44 3.52 -7.05 -3.44
N PRO A 45 4.10 -5.88 -3.77
CA PRO A 45 5.55 -5.69 -3.70
C PRO A 45 6.07 -5.82 -2.25
N THR A 46 5.28 -5.46 -1.24
CA THR A 46 5.65 -5.69 0.17
C THR A 46 5.77 -7.18 0.48
N ILE A 47 4.82 -8.02 0.04
CA ILE A 47 4.88 -9.47 0.26
C ILE A 47 6.11 -10.07 -0.42
N LEU A 48 6.35 -9.72 -1.69
CA LEU A 48 7.48 -10.20 -2.48
C LEU A 48 8.84 -9.84 -1.83
N ASP A 49 9.00 -8.59 -1.41
CA ASP A 49 10.17 -8.12 -0.65
C ASP A 49 10.34 -8.90 0.66
N CYS A 50 9.27 -9.05 1.45
CA CYS A 50 9.31 -9.78 2.72
C CYS A 50 9.74 -11.24 2.57
N ILE A 51 9.42 -11.90 1.46
CA ILE A 51 9.83 -13.29 1.18
C ILE A 51 11.11 -13.40 0.33
N GLY A 52 11.69 -12.28 -0.10
CA GLY A 52 12.93 -12.25 -0.89
C GLY A 52 12.77 -12.75 -2.33
N VAL A 53 11.58 -12.61 -2.91
CA VAL A 53 11.29 -13.04 -4.29
C VAL A 53 11.19 -11.81 -5.19
N PRO A 54 11.84 -11.79 -6.37
CA PRO A 54 11.71 -10.68 -7.31
C PRO A 54 10.32 -10.64 -7.93
N VAL A 55 9.94 -9.48 -8.48
CA VAL A 55 8.69 -9.35 -9.26
C VAL A 55 8.76 -10.28 -10.47
N PRO A 56 7.78 -11.18 -10.65
CA PRO A 56 7.79 -12.11 -11.76
C PRO A 56 7.51 -11.40 -13.09
N PHE A 57 8.29 -11.70 -14.12
CA PHE A 57 8.01 -11.24 -15.49
C PHE A 57 6.85 -12.03 -16.13
N SER A 58 6.62 -13.27 -15.69
CA SER A 58 5.50 -14.10 -16.13
C SER A 58 5.01 -15.02 -15.00
N VAL A 59 3.72 -15.38 -15.05
CA VAL A 59 3.08 -16.35 -14.15
C VAL A 59 2.25 -17.29 -15.03
N ASP A 60 2.48 -18.60 -14.92
CA ASP A 60 1.80 -19.64 -15.72
C ASP A 60 1.82 -19.37 -17.23
N GLY A 61 2.94 -18.84 -17.73
CA GLY A 61 3.12 -18.49 -19.14
C GLY A 61 2.50 -17.15 -19.56
N VAL A 62 1.83 -16.43 -18.66
CA VAL A 62 1.24 -15.11 -18.93
C VAL A 62 2.23 -14.01 -18.56
N PRO A 63 2.62 -13.11 -19.50
CA PRO A 63 3.43 -11.94 -19.20
C PRO A 63 2.71 -11.00 -18.22
N GLN A 64 3.43 -10.51 -17.22
CA GLN A 64 2.87 -9.60 -16.20
C GLN A 64 3.13 -8.15 -16.56
N GLN A 65 2.20 -7.27 -16.16
CA GLN A 65 2.43 -5.83 -16.18
C GLN A 65 3.41 -5.44 -15.06
N PRO A 66 4.14 -4.32 -15.20
CA PRO A 66 4.94 -3.78 -14.11
C PRO A 66 4.09 -3.52 -12.87
N ILE A 67 4.63 -3.86 -11.69
CA ILE A 67 4.01 -3.49 -10.41
C ILE A 67 4.28 -1.99 -10.17
N GLU A 68 3.20 -1.22 -10.00
CA GLU A 68 3.26 0.23 -9.78
C GLU A 68 3.40 0.61 -8.29
N GLY A 69 3.04 -0.32 -7.39
CA GLY A 69 3.22 -0.13 -5.95
C GLY A 69 4.67 -0.24 -5.52
N THR A 70 4.94 0.17 -4.28
CA THR A 70 6.27 0.03 -3.66
C THR A 70 6.17 -0.64 -2.30
N SER A 71 7.24 -1.29 -1.87
CA SER A 71 7.25 -2.05 -0.61
C SER A 71 7.12 -1.12 0.60
N MET A 72 6.20 -1.48 1.51
CA MET A 72 5.99 -0.86 2.82
C MET A 72 6.87 -1.48 3.91
N ARG A 73 7.78 -2.41 3.56
CA ARG A 73 8.55 -3.19 4.55
C ARG A 73 9.31 -2.31 5.55
N GLY A 74 9.86 -1.17 5.10
CA GLY A 74 10.53 -0.21 5.97
C GLY A 74 9.63 0.28 7.11
N THR A 75 8.38 0.60 6.79
CA THR A 75 7.34 0.99 7.76
C THR A 75 7.05 -0.11 8.78
N LEU A 76 7.10 -1.38 8.37
CA LEU A 76 6.85 -2.50 9.30
C LEU A 76 7.95 -2.59 10.38
N ALA A 77 9.20 -2.33 9.99
CA ALA A 77 10.37 -2.40 10.87
C ALA A 77 10.53 -1.16 11.77
N ASP A 78 10.20 0.04 11.28
CA ASP A 78 10.32 1.29 12.02
C ASP A 78 9.03 2.12 11.93
N PRO A 79 8.32 2.38 13.06
CA PRO A 79 7.15 3.26 13.10
C PRO A 79 7.42 4.69 12.59
N ARG A 80 8.69 5.14 12.62
CA ARG A 80 9.14 6.46 12.17
C ARG A 80 9.83 6.44 10.81
N ALA A 81 9.75 5.33 10.08
CA ALA A 81 10.25 5.27 8.72
C ALA A 81 9.65 6.41 7.89
N PRO A 82 10.43 7.02 6.98
CA PRO A 82 9.89 7.99 6.05
C PRO A 82 8.80 7.34 5.19
N GLU A 83 7.93 8.17 4.62
CA GLU A 83 6.95 7.71 3.64
C GLU A 83 7.65 6.96 2.50
N HIS A 84 7.16 5.75 2.18
CA HIS A 84 7.66 4.95 1.06
C HIS A 84 7.23 5.52 -0.30
N ARG A 85 6.30 6.48 -0.29
CA ARG A 85 5.79 7.16 -1.49
C ARG A 85 5.69 8.67 -1.27
N ARG A 86 5.92 9.42 -2.35
CA ARG A 86 5.74 10.88 -2.36
C ARG A 86 4.42 11.32 -2.96
N THR A 87 3.81 10.48 -3.79
CA THR A 87 2.60 10.82 -4.54
C THR A 87 1.60 9.68 -4.49
N GLN A 88 0.35 10.03 -4.20
CA GLN A 88 -0.79 9.13 -4.23
C GLN A 88 -1.76 9.59 -5.33
N TYR A 89 -2.08 8.68 -6.24
CA TYR A 89 -3.04 8.92 -7.31
C TYR A 89 -4.29 8.07 -7.09
N PHE A 90 -5.44 8.69 -7.25
CA PHE A 90 -6.74 8.05 -7.16
C PHE A 90 -7.56 8.41 -8.39
N GLU A 91 -8.16 7.41 -9.03
CA GLU A 91 -9.14 7.62 -10.09
C GLU A 91 -10.33 6.70 -9.90
N MET A 92 -11.53 7.27 -9.97
CA MET A 92 -12.78 6.51 -10.00
C MET A 92 -13.75 7.20 -10.94
N CYS A 93 -14.17 6.48 -11.99
CA CYS A 93 -15.16 6.95 -12.97
C CYS A 93 -14.88 8.36 -13.53
N GLY A 94 -13.62 8.69 -13.80
CA GLY A 94 -13.19 10.00 -14.31
C GLY A 94 -12.99 11.09 -13.25
N ASN A 95 -13.30 10.83 -11.98
CA ASN A 95 -12.92 11.68 -10.85
C ASN A 95 -11.50 11.35 -10.41
N ARG A 96 -10.63 12.37 -10.28
CA ARG A 96 -9.20 12.20 -10.02
C ARG A 96 -8.75 12.99 -8.79
N GLY A 97 -7.85 12.40 -8.01
CA GLY A 97 -7.18 13.02 -6.88
C GLY A 97 -5.68 12.74 -6.92
N ILE A 98 -4.88 13.74 -6.58
CA ILE A 98 -3.44 13.62 -6.37
C ILE A 98 -3.08 14.21 -5.02
N TYR A 99 -2.27 13.49 -4.26
CA TYR A 99 -1.71 13.92 -2.97
C TYR A 99 -0.21 13.75 -2.97
#